data_AF-A0A6U0YJX6-F1
#
_entry.id   AF-A0A6U0YJX6-F1
#
_cell.length_a   1.000
_cell.length_b   1.000
_cell.length_c   1.000
_cell.angle_alpha   90.00
_cell.angle_beta   90.00
_cell.angle_gamma   90.00
#
_symmetry.space_group_name_H-M   'P 1'
#
loop_
_entity.id
_entity.type
_entity.pdbx_description
1 polymer ?
#
loop_
_entity_poly.entity_id
_entity_poly.type
_entity_poly.pdbx_seq_one_letter_code
_entity_poly.pdbx_strand_id
1 'polypeptide(L)'
;RALDALSNYSFTPRPHVPDATVKSTAPAILMEEILPVGVSSADAAAPEEVHAKKRGRESVGKAEEEMDREDRKRLRAAKKASRRKERRAQEAEEKLASRINPGLGNPYEKKKLIETLRSSKNVVTGDKVALEAPGKSHMSSAKFFQALQEEESSRQSSGKDRSKAGSTEGAQQSKFSKKKGR
;
A
#
# COMPACT_ATOMS: atom_id res chain seq x y z
N ARG A 1 -2.22 14.31 -44.04
CA ARG A 1 -1.34 15.23 -44.80
C ARG A 1 -1.83 15.38 -46.24
N ALA A 2 -1.98 14.31 -47.02
CA ALA A 2 -2.53 14.41 -48.38
C ALA A 2 -3.97 14.97 -48.40
N LEU A 3 -4.86 14.46 -47.54
CA LEU A 3 -6.22 15.00 -47.39
C LEU A 3 -6.23 16.46 -46.91
N ASP A 4 -5.39 16.78 -45.93
CA ASP A 4 -5.24 18.13 -45.37
C ASP A 4 -4.82 19.17 -46.44
N ALA A 5 -4.01 18.77 -47.43
CA ALA A 5 -3.60 19.62 -48.54
C ALA A 5 -4.73 19.81 -49.59
N LEU A 6 -5.51 18.76 -49.85
CA LEU A 6 -6.67 18.82 -50.76
C LEU A 6 -7.84 19.65 -50.19
N SER A 7 -7.89 19.83 -48.87
CA SER A 7 -8.90 20.64 -48.18
C SER A 7 -8.42 22.06 -47.86
N ASN A 8 -7.43 22.60 -48.58
CA ASN A 8 -6.85 23.93 -48.36
C ASN A 8 -6.47 24.20 -46.90
N TYR A 9 -5.94 23.19 -46.19
CA TYR A 9 -5.56 23.27 -44.77
C TYR A 9 -6.68 23.71 -43.82
N SER A 10 -7.94 23.65 -44.27
CA SER A 10 -9.12 24.00 -43.47
C SER A 10 -9.55 22.78 -42.64
N PHE A 11 -8.88 22.56 -41.51
CA PHE A 11 -9.15 21.41 -40.63
C PHE A 11 -9.12 21.80 -39.15
N THR A 12 -9.74 20.99 -38.29
CA THR A 12 -9.69 21.16 -36.83
C THR A 12 -8.34 20.66 -36.30
N PRO A 13 -7.62 21.43 -35.48
CA PRO A 13 -6.28 21.05 -35.02
C PRO A 13 -6.31 19.67 -34.38
N ARG A 14 -5.24 18.89 -34.63
CA ARG A 14 -5.15 17.52 -34.11
C ARG A 14 -5.26 17.54 -32.58
N PRO A 15 -5.88 16.52 -31.97
CA PRO A 15 -5.89 16.42 -30.52
C PRO A 15 -4.45 16.38 -30.01
N HIS A 16 -4.19 17.11 -28.93
CA HIS A 16 -2.86 17.16 -28.33
C HIS A 16 -2.46 15.75 -27.87
N VAL A 17 -1.27 15.32 -28.29
CA VAL A 17 -0.62 14.11 -27.78
C VAL A 17 0.59 14.60 -26.98
N PRO A 18 0.74 14.19 -25.71
CA PRO A 18 1.86 14.65 -24.90
C PRO A 18 3.17 14.01 -25.40
N ASP A 19 3.98 14.80 -26.09
CA ASP A 19 5.29 14.38 -26.59
C ASP A 19 6.41 14.85 -25.64
N ALA A 20 7.24 13.93 -25.17
CA ALA A 20 8.40 14.25 -24.34
C ALA A 20 9.62 14.54 -25.24
N THR A 21 10.06 15.79 -25.26
CA THR A 21 11.28 16.22 -25.97
C THR A 21 12.38 16.52 -24.96
N VAL A 22 13.56 15.93 -25.15
CA VAL A 22 14.75 16.22 -24.34
C VAL A 22 15.51 17.36 -25.02
N LYS A 23 15.62 18.50 -24.35
CA LYS A 23 16.39 19.66 -24.83
C LYS A 23 17.80 19.59 -24.25
N SER A 24 18.82 19.84 -25.07
CA SER A 24 20.20 19.95 -24.61
C SER A 24 20.46 21.30 -23.96
N THR A 25 21.28 21.33 -22.91
CA THR A 25 21.82 22.56 -22.28
C THR A 25 22.90 23.15 -23.18
N ALA A 26 22.50 23.73 -24.31
CA ALA A 26 23.39 24.44 -25.22
C ALA A 26 23.24 25.96 -25.02
N PRO A 27 24.31 26.75 -25.21
CA PRO A 27 24.18 28.20 -25.28
C PRO A 27 23.28 28.58 -26.45
N ALA A 28 22.49 29.65 -26.29
CA ALA A 28 21.53 30.10 -27.30
C ALA A 28 22.20 30.36 -28.66
N ILE A 29 23.45 30.82 -28.64
CA ILE A 29 24.27 31.11 -29.83
C ILE A 29 24.35 29.92 -30.80
N LEU A 30 24.41 28.67 -30.31
CA LEU A 30 24.53 27.49 -31.19
C LEU A 30 23.24 27.18 -31.95
N MET A 31 22.10 27.69 -31.47
CA MET A 31 20.78 27.51 -32.10
C MET A 31 20.41 28.71 -32.98
N GLU A 32 21.11 29.83 -32.83
CA GLU A 32 20.92 31.03 -33.64
C GLU A 32 21.56 30.87 -35.03
N GLU A 33 21.04 31.62 -36.01
CA GLU A 33 21.57 31.62 -37.38
C GLU A 33 22.96 32.28 -37.42
N ILE A 34 23.82 31.86 -38.35
CA ILE A 34 25.19 32.37 -38.53
C ILE A 34 25.19 33.74 -39.26
N LEU A 35 24.33 34.66 -38.82
CA LEU A 35 24.28 36.03 -39.31
C LEU A 35 24.95 36.94 -38.28
N PRO A 36 25.65 38.01 -38.69
CA PRO A 36 26.30 38.95 -37.76
C PRO A 36 25.29 39.91 -37.09
N VAL A 37 24.13 39.41 -36.69
CA VAL A 37 23.03 40.19 -36.13
C VAL A 37 22.86 39.78 -34.67
N GLY A 38 23.49 40.52 -33.75
CA GLY A 38 23.30 40.44 -32.29
C GLY A 38 23.60 39.07 -31.65
N VAL A 39 24.52 39.03 -30.68
CA VAL A 39 24.81 37.79 -29.93
C VAL A 39 24.03 37.75 -28.61
N SER A 40 23.36 36.63 -28.32
CA SER A 40 22.77 36.38 -27.00
C SER A 40 23.74 35.61 -26.10
N SER A 41 23.99 36.09 -24.88
CA SER A 41 24.86 35.41 -23.90
C SER A 41 24.12 34.40 -23.01
N ALA A 42 22.83 34.17 -23.24
CA ALA A 42 22.01 33.30 -22.43
C ALA A 42 22.14 31.82 -22.81
N ASP A 43 21.96 30.94 -21.84
CA ASP A 43 21.80 29.51 -22.07
C ASP A 43 20.36 29.16 -22.44
N ALA A 44 20.15 28.09 -23.23
CA ALA A 44 18.82 27.66 -23.64
C ALA A 44 17.98 27.07 -22.49
N ALA A 45 18.64 26.60 -21.42
CA ALA A 45 17.98 26.04 -20.25
C ALA A 45 17.68 27.13 -19.21
N ALA A 46 16.50 27.07 -18.61
CA ALA A 46 16.16 28.01 -17.54
C ALA A 46 16.96 27.69 -16.26
N PRO A 47 17.28 28.67 -15.40
CA PRO A 47 17.95 28.41 -14.12
C PRO A 47 17.20 27.42 -13.22
N GLU A 48 15.88 27.30 -13.36
CA GLU A 48 15.06 26.33 -12.60
C GLU A 48 15.21 24.88 -13.09
N GLU A 49 15.59 24.70 -14.35
CA GLU A 49 15.85 23.37 -14.95
C GLU A 49 17.24 22.88 -14.54
N VAL A 50 18.22 23.79 -14.46
CA VAL A 50 19.58 23.49 -13.97
C VAL A 50 19.60 23.33 -12.45
N HIS A 51 18.89 24.20 -11.74
CA HIS A 51 18.74 24.15 -10.29
C HIS A 51 17.29 23.91 -9.91
N ALA A 52 16.99 22.66 -9.55
CA ALA A 52 15.67 22.29 -9.05
C ALA A 52 15.31 23.15 -7.83
N LYS A 53 14.41 24.12 -8.03
CA LYS A 53 13.85 24.89 -6.92
C LYS A 53 13.06 23.94 -6.03
N LYS A 54 13.47 23.83 -4.78
CA LYS A 54 12.63 23.24 -3.73
C LYS A 54 11.31 24.00 -3.72
N ARG A 55 10.20 23.33 -4.06
CA ARG A 55 8.88 23.99 -4.15
C ARG A 55 8.17 23.96 -2.80
N GLY A 56 7.40 25.01 -2.53
CA GLY A 56 6.66 25.14 -1.28
C GLY A 56 7.58 25.37 -0.08
N ARG A 57 7.21 24.85 1.08
CA ARG A 57 7.86 25.19 2.35
C ARG A 57 9.29 24.65 2.51
N GLU A 58 9.72 23.73 1.63
CA GLU A 58 11.10 23.25 1.57
C GLU A 58 12.07 24.29 0.96
N SER A 59 11.54 25.33 0.28
CA SER A 59 12.34 26.49 -0.15
C SER A 59 12.82 27.36 1.02
N VAL A 60 12.07 27.33 2.12
CA VAL A 60 12.40 28.00 3.36
C VAL A 60 13.34 27.05 4.08
N GLY A 61 14.65 27.17 3.83
CA GLY A 61 15.71 26.32 4.39
C GLY A 61 15.89 26.42 5.90
N LYS A 62 14.80 26.39 6.66
CA LYS A 62 14.78 26.33 8.13
C LYS A 62 14.94 24.88 8.56
N ALA A 63 15.89 24.63 9.46
CA ALA A 63 16.00 23.34 10.12
C ALA A 63 14.85 23.14 11.13
N GLU A 64 14.54 21.90 11.48
CA GLU A 64 13.50 21.57 12.49
C GLU A 64 13.80 22.20 13.87
N GLU A 65 15.07 22.43 14.18
CA GLU A 65 15.53 23.06 15.43
C GLU A 65 15.23 24.55 15.47
N GLU A 66 15.29 25.21 14.32
CA GLU A 66 15.02 26.64 14.14
C GLU A 66 13.52 26.95 13.99
N MET A 67 12.69 25.91 13.94
CA MET A 67 11.26 26.04 13.71
C MET A 67 10.50 26.30 15.01
N ASP A 68 9.70 27.36 15.00
CA ASP A 68 8.82 27.68 16.12
C ASP A 68 7.68 26.66 16.29
N ARG A 69 7.06 26.65 17.47
CA ARG A 69 5.93 25.77 17.82
C ARG A 69 4.74 25.94 16.85
N GLU A 70 4.44 27.18 16.45
CA GLU A 70 3.37 27.45 15.49
C GLU A 70 3.70 26.88 14.11
N ASP A 71 4.95 27.03 13.70
CA ASP A 71 5.47 26.53 12.45
C ASP A 71 5.37 24.99 12.35
N ARG A 72 5.75 24.28 13.42
CA ARG A 72 5.59 22.82 13.54
C ARG A 72 4.12 22.39 13.54
N LYS A 73 3.22 23.16 14.16
CA LYS A 73 1.76 22.89 14.11
C LYS A 73 1.23 23.04 12.69
N ARG A 74 1.63 24.09 11.97
CA ARG A 74 1.26 24.32 10.57
C ARG A 74 1.77 23.20 9.65
N LEU A 75 2.99 22.70 9.87
CA LEU A 75 3.53 21.55 9.13
C LEU A 75 2.68 20.30 9.32
N ARG A 76 2.39 19.96 10.58
CA ARG A 76 1.55 18.78 10.89
C ARG A 76 0.16 18.89 10.28
N ALA A 77 -0.44 20.08 10.31
CA ALA A 77 -1.73 20.34 9.68
C ALA A 77 -1.67 20.18 8.15
N ALA A 78 -0.64 20.72 7.50
CA ALA A 78 -0.43 20.59 6.05
C ALA A 78 -0.23 19.12 5.64
N LYS A 79 0.61 18.36 6.34
CA LYS A 79 0.82 16.92 6.11
C LYS A 79 -0.47 16.11 6.31
N LYS A 80 -1.28 16.48 7.29
CA LYS A 80 -2.59 15.86 7.50
C LYS A 80 -3.57 16.20 6.37
N ALA A 81 -3.53 17.43 5.86
CA ALA A 81 -4.36 17.87 4.75
C ALA A 81 -3.98 17.16 3.43
N SER A 82 -2.70 17.03 3.11
CA SER A 82 -2.23 16.30 1.92
C SER A 82 -2.66 14.83 1.97
N ARG A 83 -2.39 14.14 3.10
CA ARG A 83 -2.82 12.75 3.30
C ARG A 83 -4.33 12.57 3.19
N ARG A 84 -5.12 13.53 3.71
CA ARG A 84 -6.59 13.52 3.58
C ARG A 84 -7.03 13.71 2.13
N LYS A 85 -6.35 14.56 1.37
CA LYS A 85 -6.62 14.79 -0.06
C LYS A 85 -6.31 13.53 -0.88
N GLU A 86 -5.15 12.92 -0.66
CA GLU A 86 -4.75 11.66 -1.31
C GLU A 86 -5.73 10.54 -1.00
N ARG A 87 -6.12 10.36 0.27
CA ARG A 87 -7.09 9.34 0.65
C ARG A 87 -8.46 9.58 -0.01
N ARG A 88 -8.93 10.83 -0.05
CA ARG A 88 -10.20 11.18 -0.75
C ARG A 88 -10.13 10.90 -2.25
N ALA A 89 -8.99 11.17 -2.89
CA ALA A 89 -8.78 10.87 -4.30
C ALA A 89 -8.82 9.35 -4.54
N GLN A 90 -8.10 8.56 -3.74
CA GLN A 90 -8.15 7.09 -3.80
C GLN A 90 -9.56 6.55 -3.56
N GLU A 91 -10.27 7.03 -2.53
CA GLU A 91 -11.66 6.63 -2.25
C GLU A 91 -12.60 6.98 -3.42
N ALA A 92 -12.37 8.10 -4.12
CA ALA A 92 -13.16 8.49 -5.28
C ALA A 92 -12.85 7.61 -6.50
N GLU A 93 -11.57 7.33 -6.77
CA GLU A 93 -11.12 6.41 -7.81
C GLU A 93 -11.68 5.00 -7.59
N GLU A 94 -11.62 4.50 -6.36
CA GLU A 94 -12.19 3.19 -6.00
C GLU A 94 -13.69 3.13 -6.24
N LYS A 95 -14.43 4.19 -5.90
CA LYS A 95 -15.89 4.29 -6.15
C LYS A 95 -16.22 4.36 -7.63
N LEU A 96 -15.39 5.02 -8.43
CA LEU A 96 -15.55 5.05 -9.88
C LEU A 96 -15.25 3.66 -10.47
N ALA A 97 -14.18 3.00 -10.02
CA ALA A 97 -13.82 1.66 -10.44
C ALA A 97 -14.92 0.63 -10.10
N SER A 98 -15.52 0.70 -8.91
CA SER A 98 -16.63 -0.19 -8.52
C SER A 98 -17.91 0.06 -9.33
N ARG A 99 -18.14 1.31 -9.77
CA ARG A 99 -19.28 1.64 -10.64
C ARG A 99 -19.09 1.13 -12.06
N ILE A 100 -17.87 1.21 -12.59
CA ILE A 100 -17.55 0.79 -13.96
C ILE A 100 -17.45 -0.74 -14.04
N ASN A 101 -16.76 -1.37 -13.09
CA ASN A 101 -16.53 -2.81 -13.04
C ASN A 101 -16.95 -3.36 -11.67
N PRO A 102 -18.21 -3.72 -11.46
CA PRO A 102 -18.65 -4.29 -10.20
C PRO A 102 -18.12 -5.73 -9.99
N GLY A 103 -17.75 -6.07 -8.76
CA GLY A 103 -17.38 -7.43 -8.35
C GLY A 103 -15.88 -7.75 -8.44
N LEU A 104 -15.54 -9.05 -8.44
CA LEU A 104 -14.14 -9.51 -8.46
C LEU A 104 -13.37 -9.09 -9.74
N GLY A 105 -14.00 -8.53 -10.76
CA GLY A 105 -13.30 -7.89 -11.87
C GLY A 105 -12.48 -6.66 -11.44
N ASN A 106 -12.89 -6.01 -10.35
CA ASN A 106 -12.22 -4.83 -9.81
C ASN A 106 -10.99 -5.20 -8.95
N PRO A 107 -9.79 -4.72 -9.28
CA PRO A 107 -8.59 -4.96 -8.46
C PRO A 107 -8.72 -4.39 -7.04
N TYR A 108 -9.47 -3.30 -6.85
CA TYR A 108 -9.66 -2.68 -5.53
C TYR A 108 -10.54 -3.53 -4.61
N GLU A 109 -11.63 -4.11 -5.12
CA GLU A 109 -12.52 -4.98 -4.33
C GLU A 109 -11.81 -6.28 -3.93
N LYS A 110 -11.05 -6.88 -4.84
CA LYS A 110 -10.18 -8.04 -4.55
C LYS A 110 -9.20 -7.73 -3.42
N LYS A 111 -8.49 -6.60 -3.48
CA LYS A 111 -7.53 -6.19 -2.45
C LYS A 111 -8.21 -5.99 -1.10
N LYS A 112 -9.36 -5.30 -1.07
CA LYS A 112 -10.16 -5.10 0.15
C LYS A 112 -10.58 -6.44 0.77
N LEU A 113 -11.09 -7.37 -0.03
CA LEU A 113 -11.45 -8.71 0.45
C LEU A 113 -10.24 -9.43 1.05
N ILE A 114 -9.10 -9.44 0.36
CA ILE A 114 -7.87 -10.06 0.88
C ILE A 114 -7.42 -9.38 2.18
N GLU A 115 -7.48 -8.06 2.28
CA GLU A 115 -7.12 -7.31 3.49
C GLU A 115 -8.07 -7.64 4.66
N THR A 116 -9.38 -7.72 4.41
CA THR A 116 -10.35 -8.12 5.44
C THR A 116 -10.12 -9.55 5.92
N LEU A 117 -9.80 -10.47 5.00
CA LEU A 117 -9.45 -11.86 5.34
C LEU A 117 -8.15 -11.93 6.15
N ARG A 118 -7.11 -11.17 5.77
CA ARG A 118 -5.83 -11.07 6.51
C ARG A 118 -5.98 -10.43 7.89
N SER A 119 -6.91 -9.49 8.03
CA SER A 119 -7.19 -8.80 9.30
C SER A 119 -8.04 -9.65 10.25
N SER A 120 -8.80 -10.61 9.71
CA SER A 120 -9.57 -11.55 10.51
C SER A 120 -8.62 -12.49 11.27
N LYS A 121 -8.83 -12.62 12.59
CA LYS A 121 -7.97 -13.46 13.45
C LYS A 121 -8.19 -14.96 13.24
N ASN A 122 -9.28 -15.34 12.57
CA ASN A 122 -9.68 -16.72 12.36
C ASN A 122 -9.07 -17.34 11.10
N VAL A 123 -8.33 -16.54 10.30
CA VAL A 123 -7.67 -17.00 9.09
C VAL A 123 -6.16 -16.96 9.32
N VAL A 124 -5.56 -18.15 9.46
CA VAL A 124 -4.11 -18.27 9.50
C VAL A 124 -3.62 -18.36 8.07
N THR A 125 -2.96 -17.30 7.59
CA THR A 125 -2.26 -17.36 6.29
C THR A 125 -1.07 -18.31 6.43
N GLY A 126 -0.82 -19.15 5.41
CA GLY A 126 0.22 -20.19 5.45
C GLY A 126 1.60 -19.69 5.88
N ASP A 127 1.93 -18.42 5.63
CA ASP A 127 3.18 -17.79 6.06
C ASP A 127 3.33 -17.65 7.59
N LYS A 128 2.22 -17.49 8.33
CA LYS A 128 2.24 -17.39 9.81
C LYS A 128 2.27 -18.76 10.49
N VAL A 129 1.86 -19.82 9.80
CA VAL A 129 2.04 -21.21 10.28
C VAL A 129 3.53 -21.59 10.29
N ALA A 130 4.34 -20.93 9.47
CA ALA A 130 5.78 -21.21 9.36
C ALA A 130 6.66 -20.54 10.42
N LEU A 131 6.11 -19.68 11.30
CA LEU A 131 6.92 -18.89 12.24
C LEU A 131 7.06 -19.52 13.65
N GLU A 132 6.23 -20.49 14.00
CA GLU A 132 6.24 -21.14 15.33
C GLU A 132 6.80 -22.59 15.31
N ALA A 133 7.23 -23.11 14.16
CA ALA A 133 7.89 -24.42 14.08
C ALA A 133 8.83 -24.54 12.86
N PRO A 134 10.05 -25.09 13.02
CA PRO A 134 10.95 -25.35 11.91
C PRO A 134 10.49 -26.61 11.15
N GLY A 135 9.64 -26.44 10.14
CA GLY A 135 9.30 -27.53 9.24
C GLY A 135 8.02 -27.29 8.46
N LYS A 136 8.10 -27.40 7.13
CA LYS A 136 6.96 -27.38 6.20
C LYS A 136 6.09 -28.65 6.35
N SER A 137 5.55 -28.94 7.54
CA SER A 137 5.16 -30.31 7.89
C SER A 137 3.71 -30.70 7.62
N HIS A 138 2.82 -29.80 7.20
CA HIS A 138 1.39 -30.16 7.01
C HIS A 138 0.72 -29.59 5.75
N MET A 139 1.48 -29.10 4.76
CA MET A 139 0.88 -28.54 3.54
C MET A 139 0.30 -29.60 2.58
N SER A 140 0.68 -30.88 2.72
CA SER A 140 0.06 -31.97 1.96
C SER A 140 -1.00 -32.67 2.79
N SER A 141 -2.12 -33.04 2.15
CA SER A 141 -3.22 -33.77 2.78
C SER A 141 -2.73 -35.07 3.43
N ALA A 142 -1.84 -35.81 2.77
CA ALA A 142 -1.29 -37.05 3.30
C ALA A 142 -0.53 -36.85 4.62
N LYS A 143 0.32 -35.82 4.72
CA LYS A 143 1.09 -35.49 5.93
C LYS A 143 0.19 -34.98 7.07
N PHE A 144 -0.86 -34.25 6.73
CA PHE A 144 -1.86 -33.80 7.70
C PHE A 144 -2.63 -34.98 8.31
N PHE A 145 -3.15 -35.90 7.49
CA PHE A 145 -3.90 -37.05 8.00
C PHE A 145 -3.01 -38.04 8.76
N GLN A 146 -1.74 -38.19 8.37
CA GLN A 146 -0.78 -39.00 9.12
C GLN A 146 -0.53 -38.41 10.53
N ALA A 147 -0.32 -37.10 10.63
CA ALA A 147 -0.17 -36.43 11.92
C ALA A 147 -1.45 -36.52 12.79
N LEU A 148 -2.63 -36.45 12.17
CA LEU A 148 -3.92 -36.55 12.87
C LEU A 148 -4.17 -37.97 13.40
N GLN A 149 -3.80 -39.00 12.64
CA GLN A 149 -3.83 -40.40 13.08
C GLN A 149 -2.86 -40.65 14.23
N GLU A 150 -1.64 -40.11 14.15
CA GLU A 150 -0.64 -40.19 15.23
C GLU A 150 -1.13 -39.47 16.49
N GLU A 151 -1.69 -38.27 16.39
CA GLU A 151 -2.26 -37.55 17.54
C GLU A 151 -3.43 -38.32 18.17
N GLU A 152 -4.35 -38.87 17.37
CA GLU A 152 -5.48 -39.64 17.88
C GLU A 152 -5.02 -40.92 18.59
N SER A 153 -4.03 -41.61 18.04
CA SER A 153 -3.41 -42.77 18.70
C SER A 153 -2.72 -42.38 20.01
N SER A 154 -2.09 -41.20 20.09
CA SER A 154 -1.49 -40.67 21.32
C SER A 154 -2.51 -40.24 22.38
N ARG A 155 -3.69 -39.76 21.96
CA ARG A 155 -4.82 -39.45 22.86
C ARG A 155 -5.47 -40.73 23.39
N GLN A 156 -5.58 -41.77 22.56
CA GLN A 156 -6.10 -43.08 22.97
C GLN A 156 -5.15 -43.80 23.93
N SER A 157 -3.83 -43.69 23.76
CA SER A 157 -2.86 -44.26 24.69
C SER A 157 -2.83 -43.52 26.03
N SER A 158 -2.85 -42.17 26.02
CA SER A 158 -2.88 -41.35 27.25
C SER A 158 -4.22 -41.42 28.01
N GLY A 159 -5.32 -41.81 27.35
CA GLY A 159 -6.59 -42.11 28.01
C GLY A 159 -6.59 -43.44 28.80
N LYS A 160 -5.71 -44.38 28.43
CA LYS A 160 -5.64 -45.72 29.07
C LYS A 160 -4.83 -45.73 30.38
N ASP A 161 -3.92 -44.77 30.55
CA ASP A 161 -3.15 -44.60 31.78
C ASP A 161 -3.91 -43.82 32.89
N ARG A 162 -4.96 -43.06 32.53
CA ARG A 162 -5.80 -42.36 33.52
C ARG A 162 -6.85 -43.25 34.19
N SER A 163 -7.11 -44.45 33.67
CA SER A 163 -8.05 -45.41 34.28
C SER A 163 -7.41 -46.33 35.35
N LYS A 164 -6.15 -46.12 35.73
CA LYS A 164 -5.43 -46.98 36.70
C LYS A 164 -4.91 -46.27 37.96
N ALA A 165 -5.31 -45.02 38.20
CA ALA A 165 -4.98 -44.29 39.42
C ALA A 165 -6.23 -43.57 39.95
N GLY A 166 -6.94 -44.19 40.89
CA GLY A 166 -8.06 -43.55 41.59
C GLY A 166 -9.06 -44.51 42.22
N SER A 167 -8.62 -45.41 43.10
CA SER A 167 -9.53 -46.11 44.00
C SER A 167 -8.90 -46.27 45.38
N THR A 168 -8.91 -45.20 46.18
CA THR A 168 -9.05 -45.26 47.64
C THR A 168 -9.27 -43.86 48.21
N GLU A 169 -10.25 -43.80 49.13
CA GLU A 169 -10.52 -42.78 50.14
C GLU A 169 -11.39 -41.56 49.80
N GLY A 170 -12.42 -41.38 50.64
CA GLY A 170 -12.89 -40.05 51.00
C GLY A 170 -14.36 -39.74 50.76
N ALA A 171 -15.26 -40.48 51.40
CA ALA A 171 -16.60 -39.96 51.70
C ALA A 171 -16.46 -38.65 52.51
N GLN A 172 -17.04 -37.55 52.04
CA GLN A 172 -17.59 -36.50 52.91
C GLN A 172 -18.55 -35.58 52.14
N GLN A 173 -19.71 -35.40 52.75
CA GLN A 173 -20.87 -34.65 52.29
C GLN A 173 -20.69 -33.13 52.43
N SER A 174 -21.57 -32.38 51.74
CA SER A 174 -22.02 -31.00 52.05
C SER A 174 -21.05 -29.86 51.66
N LYS A 175 -21.44 -28.68 51.17
CA LYS A 175 -22.72 -27.94 51.12
C LYS A 175 -22.77 -27.13 49.83
N PHE A 176 -23.92 -27.12 49.17
CA PHE A 176 -24.30 -26.16 48.15
C PHE A 176 -24.51 -24.79 48.83
N SER A 177 -23.63 -23.82 48.59
CA SER A 177 -23.86 -22.42 48.98
C SER A 177 -24.14 -21.59 47.72
N LYS A 178 -25.38 -21.11 47.65
CA LYS A 178 -25.91 -20.24 46.61
C LYS A 178 -25.47 -18.82 46.93
N LYS A 179 -24.42 -18.31 46.29
CA LYS A 179 -23.99 -16.92 46.46
C LYS A 179 -24.51 -16.07 45.29
N LYS A 180 -25.60 -15.35 45.54
CA LYS A 180 -26.00 -14.16 44.78
C LYS A 180 -24.91 -13.09 44.91
N GLY A 181 -24.63 -12.41 43.80
CA GLY A 181 -23.86 -11.16 43.73
C GLY A 181 -23.86 -10.73 42.26
N ARG A 182 -24.81 -9.88 41.88
CA ARG A 182 -24.72 -8.42 41.75
C ARG A 182 -24.43 -8.05 40.31
#